data_AF-A0AAV2SXQ9-F1
#
_entry.id   AF-A0AAV2SXQ9-F1
#
_cell.length_a   1.000
_cell.length_b   1.000
_cell.length_c   1.000
_cell.angle_alpha   90.00
_cell.angle_beta   90.00
_cell.angle_gamma   90.00
#
_symmetry.space_group_name_H-M   'P 1'
#
loop_
_entity.id
_entity.type
_entity.pdbx_description
1 polymer ?
#
loop_
_entity_poly.entity_id
_entity_poly.type
_entity_poly.pdbx_seq_one_letter_code
_entity_poly.pdbx_strand_id
1 'polypeptide(L)'
;MHISSLFLCVLSQIFVLSYAQRVLEDPYAETPKCEPIRVKACQDLPYNITIFPNDMGQSTQEEARQEISQFASLIRIRCSPSLKLFLCSLYFPVCTGMKKPLPPCRSLCEQNRRDCEPLMRGFNFEVNHLKNVSCW
;
A
#
# COMPACT_ATOMS: atom_id res chain seq x y z
N MET A 1 -18.20 -50.97 -17.75
CA MET A 1 -18.07 -49.60 -18.34
C MET A 1 -18.78 -48.51 -17.54
N HIS A 2 -19.74 -48.81 -16.65
CA HIS A 2 -20.42 -47.78 -15.83
C HIS A 2 -19.57 -47.22 -14.68
N ILE A 3 -18.71 -48.04 -14.07
CA ILE A 3 -17.92 -47.66 -12.89
C ILE A 3 -16.87 -46.60 -13.21
N SER A 4 -16.27 -46.63 -14.40
CA SER A 4 -15.27 -45.64 -14.84
C SER A 4 -15.86 -44.25 -15.08
N SER A 5 -17.09 -44.19 -15.59
CA SER A 5 -17.79 -42.92 -15.87
C SER A 5 -18.22 -42.22 -14.57
N LEU A 6 -18.68 -43.00 -13.57
CA LEU A 6 -19.00 -42.50 -12.24
C LEU A 6 -17.75 -41.95 -11.53
N PHE A 7 -16.60 -42.63 -11.68
CA PHE A 7 -15.34 -42.20 -11.05
C PHE A 7 -14.84 -40.85 -11.56
N LEU A 8 -14.91 -40.62 -12.88
CA LEU A 8 -14.53 -39.33 -13.49
C LEU A 8 -15.45 -38.18 -13.07
N CYS A 9 -16.75 -38.45 -12.91
CA CYS A 9 -17.72 -37.46 -12.44
C CYS A 9 -17.48 -37.06 -10.99
N VAL A 10 -17.17 -38.01 -10.12
CA VAL A 10 -16.85 -37.73 -8.71
C VAL A 10 -15.58 -36.89 -8.60
N LEU A 11 -14.55 -37.18 -9.40
CA LEU A 11 -13.32 -36.39 -9.42
C LEU A 11 -13.54 -34.95 -9.90
N SER A 12 -14.36 -34.74 -10.93
CA SER A 12 -14.68 -33.39 -11.40
C SER A 12 -15.50 -32.61 -10.37
N GLN A 13 -16.46 -33.25 -9.69
CA GLN A 13 -17.23 -32.64 -8.61
C GLN A 13 -16.36 -32.28 -7.40
N ILE A 14 -15.43 -33.14 -6.99
CA ILE A 14 -14.45 -32.83 -5.94
C ILE A 14 -13.58 -31.65 -6.34
N PHE A 15 -13.13 -31.58 -7.59
CA PHE A 15 -12.32 -30.48 -8.09
C PHE A 15 -13.10 -29.15 -8.07
N VAL A 16 -14.35 -29.17 -8.53
CA VAL A 16 -15.26 -28.02 -8.52
C VAL A 16 -15.57 -27.57 -7.08
N LEU A 17 -15.81 -28.48 -6.16
CA LEU A 17 -16.03 -28.16 -4.74
C LEU A 17 -14.76 -27.61 -4.08
N SER A 18 -13.58 -28.17 -4.40
CA SER A 18 -12.29 -27.64 -3.91
C SER A 18 -12.01 -26.23 -4.42
N TYR A 19 -12.42 -25.93 -5.65
CA TYR A 19 -12.29 -24.62 -6.27
C TYR A 19 -13.31 -23.63 -5.67
N ALA A 20 -14.57 -24.04 -5.52
CA ALA A 20 -15.61 -23.25 -4.88
C ALA A 20 -15.28 -22.90 -3.43
N GLN A 21 -14.67 -23.83 -2.68
CA GLN A 21 -14.23 -23.58 -1.31
C GLN A 21 -13.09 -22.54 -1.24
N ARG A 22 -12.14 -22.57 -2.19
CA ARG A 22 -11.12 -21.51 -2.32
C ARG A 22 -11.67 -20.14 -2.73
N VAL A 23 -12.81 -20.08 -3.42
CA VAL A 23 -13.46 -18.83 -3.84
C VAL A 23 -14.29 -18.21 -2.70
N LEU A 24 -14.81 -19.02 -1.78
CA LEU A 24 -15.68 -18.57 -0.68
C LEU A 24 -14.94 -18.22 0.61
N GLU A 25 -13.69 -18.66 0.79
CA GLU A 25 -12.89 -18.36 1.97
C GLU A 25 -11.74 -17.38 1.65
N ASP A 26 -12.06 -16.10 1.52
CA ASP A 26 -11.17 -15.08 2.09
C ASP A 26 -11.91 -14.30 3.19
N PRO A 27 -12.08 -14.90 4.38
CA PRO A 27 -12.64 -14.21 5.54
C PRO A 27 -11.73 -13.08 6.06
N TYR A 28 -10.55 -12.87 5.44
CA TYR A 28 -9.57 -11.84 5.76
C TYR A 28 -9.39 -10.81 4.63
N ALA A 29 -10.21 -10.83 3.58
CA ALA A 29 -10.23 -9.74 2.61
C ALA A 29 -10.74 -8.48 3.32
N GLU A 30 -9.84 -7.77 4.01
CA GLU A 30 -10.13 -6.53 4.71
C GLU A 30 -10.80 -5.62 3.69
N THR A 31 -12.08 -5.33 3.92
CA THR A 31 -12.81 -4.43 3.05
C THR A 31 -12.08 -3.09 3.10
N PRO A 32 -11.60 -2.57 1.97
CA PRO A 32 -10.81 -1.35 1.97
C PRO A 32 -11.63 -0.22 2.59
N LYS A 33 -11.07 0.40 3.64
CA LYS A 33 -11.76 1.43 4.41
C LYS A 33 -11.27 2.79 3.93
N CYS A 34 -12.21 3.59 3.42
CA CYS A 34 -11.95 4.99 3.14
C CYS A 34 -12.32 5.84 4.35
N GLU A 35 -11.36 6.60 4.86
CA GLU A 35 -11.55 7.41 6.07
C GLU A 35 -10.83 8.76 5.97
N PRO A 36 -11.30 9.80 6.71
CA PRO A 36 -10.63 11.09 6.74
C PRO A 36 -9.22 10.99 7.32
N ILE A 37 -8.27 11.74 6.76
CA ILE A 37 -6.90 11.82 7.26
C ILE A 37 -6.87 12.59 8.58
N ARG A 38 -6.47 11.92 9.66
CA ARG A 38 -6.34 12.51 11.01
C ARG A 38 -4.90 12.88 11.37
N VAL A 39 -3.95 12.43 10.56
CA VAL A 39 -2.52 12.63 10.82
C VAL A 39 -2.06 13.99 10.29
N LYS A 40 -1.69 14.89 11.21
CA LYS A 40 -1.26 16.27 10.90
C LYS A 40 -0.16 16.36 9.84
N ALA A 41 0.78 15.41 9.83
CA ALA A 41 1.87 15.39 8.85
C ALA A 41 1.37 15.21 7.40
N CYS A 42 0.18 14.65 7.19
CA CYS A 42 -0.44 14.40 5.89
C CYS A 42 -1.76 15.17 5.68
N GLN A 43 -2.00 16.22 6.46
CA GLN A 43 -3.04 17.20 6.16
C GLN A 43 -2.55 18.22 5.10
N ASP A 44 -3.44 19.05 4.57
CA ASP A 44 -3.14 20.06 3.53
C ASP A 44 -2.59 19.48 2.22
N LEU A 45 -2.99 18.25 1.88
CA LEU A 45 -2.74 17.65 0.59
C LEU A 45 -3.91 17.97 -0.36
N PRO A 46 -3.76 17.71 -1.68
CA PRO A 46 -4.87 17.83 -2.63
C PRO A 46 -6.06 16.87 -2.38
N TYR A 47 -5.95 15.99 -1.38
CA TYR A 47 -6.97 15.03 -0.95
C TYR A 47 -7.02 14.95 0.58
N ASN A 48 -8.16 14.54 1.13
CA ASN A 48 -8.41 14.46 2.58
C ASN A 48 -8.97 13.11 3.05
N ILE A 49 -9.27 12.20 2.12
CA ILE A 49 -9.74 10.83 2.41
C ILE A 49 -8.67 9.84 1.96
N THR A 50 -8.27 8.95 2.86
CA THR A 50 -7.27 7.90 2.64
C THR A 50 -7.92 6.52 2.60
N ILE A 51 -7.30 5.57 1.91
CA ILE A 51 -7.69 4.16 1.88
C ILE A 51 -6.70 3.30 2.68
N PHE A 52 -7.21 2.32 3.43
CA PHE A 52 -6.44 1.29 4.13
C PHE A 52 -6.96 -0.12 3.79
N PRO A 53 -6.10 -1.16 3.79
CA PRO A 53 -4.66 -1.13 4.09
C PRO A 53 -3.86 -0.38 3.01
N ASN A 54 -2.71 0.19 3.40
CA ASN A 54 -1.80 0.85 2.45
C ASN A 54 -0.82 -0.17 1.83
N ASP A 55 -0.12 0.22 0.76
CA ASP A 55 0.83 -0.68 0.07
C ASP A 55 2.12 -0.92 0.87
N MET A 56 2.30 -0.20 1.97
CA MET A 56 3.41 -0.37 2.92
C MET A 56 3.10 -1.42 4.00
N GLY A 57 1.92 -2.04 3.96
CA GLY A 57 1.50 -3.14 4.83
C GLY A 57 0.84 -2.71 6.15
N GLN A 58 0.58 -1.41 6.36
CA GLN A 58 -0.18 -0.96 7.53
C GLN A 58 -1.69 -1.05 7.24
N SER A 59 -2.44 -1.53 8.23
CA SER A 59 -3.91 -1.64 8.17
C SER A 59 -4.61 -0.43 8.79
N THR A 60 -3.88 0.41 9.54
CA THR A 60 -4.47 1.57 10.22
C THR A 60 -3.65 2.85 10.03
N GLN A 61 -4.32 4.01 10.12
CA GLN A 61 -3.65 5.31 10.14
C GLN A 61 -2.65 5.45 11.29
N GLU A 62 -2.87 4.79 12.43
CA GLU A 62 -1.99 4.88 13.59
C GLU A 62 -0.67 4.14 13.36
N GLU A 63 -0.72 2.94 12.77
CA GLU A 63 0.50 2.23 12.33
C GLU A 63 1.25 3.04 11.28
N ALA A 64 0.55 3.54 10.26
CA ALA A 64 1.17 4.37 9.22
C ALA A 64 1.75 5.68 9.78
N ARG A 65 1.13 6.25 10.82
CA ARG A 65 1.61 7.45 11.53
C ARG A 65 2.94 7.17 12.24
N GLN A 66 3.06 6.01 12.89
CA GLN A 66 4.29 5.61 13.58
C GLN A 66 5.43 5.50 12.58
N GLU A 67 5.19 4.84 11.44
CA GLU A 67 6.20 4.69 10.38
C GLU A 67 6.57 6.03 9.73
N ILE A 68 5.60 6.82 9.28
CA ILE A 68 5.90 8.08 8.59
C ILE A 68 6.62 9.09 9.51
N SER A 69 6.44 8.99 10.83
CA SER A 69 7.06 9.89 11.80
C SER A 69 8.59 9.85 11.77
N GLN A 70 9.17 8.72 11.34
CA GLN A 70 10.62 8.57 11.16
C GLN A 70 11.17 9.53 10.10
N PHE A 71 10.35 9.96 9.14
CA PHE A 71 10.74 10.90 8.08
C PHE A 71 10.51 12.37 8.45
N ALA A 72 10.09 12.69 9.68
CA ALA A 72 9.76 14.06 10.09
C ALA A 72 10.91 15.05 9.85
N SER A 73 12.15 14.64 10.12
CA SER A 73 13.35 15.46 9.85
C SER A 73 13.53 15.75 8.36
N LEU A 74 13.33 14.75 7.49
CA LEU A 74 13.43 14.93 6.04
C LEU A 74 12.33 15.85 5.50
N ILE A 75 11.10 15.68 5.98
CA ILE A 75 9.96 16.56 5.64
C ILE A 75 10.27 18.01 6.05
N ARG A 76 10.91 18.22 7.21
CA ARG A 76 11.30 19.54 7.70
C ARG A 76 12.46 20.15 6.90
N ILE A 77 13.46 19.35 6.52
CA ILE A 77 14.60 19.77 5.71
C ILE A 77 14.16 20.17 4.30
N ARG A 78 13.06 19.59 3.78
CA ARG A 78 12.49 19.90 2.46
C ARG A 78 13.48 19.76 1.31
N CYS A 79 14.16 18.62 1.24
CA CYS A 79 15.05 18.28 0.13
C CYS A 79 14.38 18.33 -1.25
N SER A 80 13.08 18.04 -1.31
CA SER A 80 12.24 18.20 -2.50
C SER A 80 10.94 18.93 -2.15
N PRO A 81 10.40 19.80 -3.04
CA PRO A 81 9.12 20.47 -2.80
C PRO A 81 7.93 19.51 -2.68
N SER A 82 8.06 18.30 -3.25
CA SER A 82 6.99 17.31 -3.33
C SER A 82 7.17 16.14 -2.34
N LEU A 83 8.14 16.22 -1.41
CA LEU A 83 8.44 15.13 -0.47
C LEU A 83 7.27 14.77 0.43
N LYS A 84 6.59 15.77 0.99
CA LYS A 84 5.40 15.56 1.82
C LYS A 84 4.33 14.80 1.04
N LEU A 85 4.06 15.23 -0.19
CA LEU A 85 3.08 14.58 -1.06
C LEU A 85 3.48 13.14 -1.39
N PHE A 86 4.75 12.90 -1.72
CA PHE A 86 5.26 11.57 -2.04
C PHE A 86 5.14 10.61 -0.84
N LEU A 87 5.64 10.99 0.33
CA LEU A 87 5.55 10.13 1.52
C LEU A 87 4.10 9.86 1.91
N CYS A 88 3.25 10.89 1.91
CA CYS A 88 1.84 10.68 2.23
C CYS A 88 1.11 9.86 1.18
N SER A 89 1.47 9.92 -0.10
CA SER A 89 0.87 9.03 -1.12
C SER A 89 1.22 7.55 -0.95
N LEU A 90 2.30 7.22 -0.22
CA LEU A 90 2.66 5.84 0.14
C LEU A 90 1.94 5.39 1.41
N TYR A 91 1.98 6.21 2.47
CA TYR A 91 1.49 5.84 3.80
C TYR A 91 0.00 6.14 4.03
N PHE A 92 -0.54 7.16 3.34
CA PHE A 92 -1.91 7.66 3.42
C PHE A 92 -2.49 7.85 2.00
N PRO A 93 -2.55 6.81 1.17
CA PRO A 93 -2.92 6.92 -0.23
C PRO A 93 -4.34 7.43 -0.43
N VAL A 94 -4.57 8.19 -1.49
CA VAL A 94 -5.90 8.73 -1.83
C VAL A 94 -6.94 7.62 -2.04
N CYS A 95 -8.12 7.77 -1.44
CA CYS A 95 -9.26 6.90 -1.71
C CYS A 95 -9.90 7.25 -3.07
N THR A 96 -9.89 6.30 -4.01
CA THR A 96 -10.43 6.45 -5.38
C THR A 96 -11.66 5.57 -5.64
N GLY A 97 -12.22 4.93 -4.61
CA GLY A 97 -13.29 3.92 -4.74
C GLY A 97 -12.81 2.56 -5.26
N MET A 98 -11.52 2.43 -5.58
CA MET A 98 -10.89 1.16 -5.94
C MET A 98 -10.62 0.30 -4.70
N LYS A 99 -10.45 -1.00 -4.91
CA LYS A 99 -10.15 -1.94 -3.81
C LYS A 99 -8.73 -1.84 -3.27
N LYS A 100 -7.83 -1.17 -3.99
CA LYS A 100 -6.41 -1.04 -3.63
C LYS A 100 -5.95 0.41 -3.75
N PRO A 101 -4.94 0.82 -2.96
CA PRO A 101 -4.26 2.09 -3.13
C PRO A 101 -3.80 2.32 -4.58
N LEU A 102 -3.80 3.59 -4.98
CA LEU A 102 -3.15 4.01 -6.22
C LEU A 102 -1.69 4.35 -5.91
N PRO A 103 -0.70 3.74 -6.59
CA PRO A 103 0.71 4.06 -6.34
C PRO A 103 1.01 5.50 -6.78
N PRO A 104 2.05 6.15 -6.19
CA PRO A 104 2.49 7.45 -6.65
C PRO A 104 2.93 7.40 -8.11
N CYS A 105 2.74 8.51 -8.84
CA CYS A 105 3.24 8.63 -10.19
C CYS A 105 4.76 8.44 -10.23
N ARG A 106 5.26 7.70 -11.24
CA ARG A 106 6.70 7.47 -11.44
C ARG A 106 7.53 8.76 -11.40
N SER A 107 7.06 9.82 -12.05
CA SER A 107 7.76 11.12 -12.08
C SER A 107 7.91 11.75 -10.68
N LEU A 108 6.88 11.63 -9.84
CA LEU A 108 6.89 12.09 -8.44
C LEU A 108 7.90 11.29 -7.61
N CYS A 109 7.89 9.96 -7.74
CA CYS A 109 8.83 9.07 -7.06
C CYS A 109 10.29 9.38 -7.44
N GLU A 110 10.55 9.46 -8.74
CA GLU A 110 11.89 9.68 -9.29
C GLU A 110 12.46 11.06 -8.93
N GLN A 111 11.63 12.10 -8.90
CA GLN A 111 12.04 13.43 -8.42
C GLN A 111 12.48 13.37 -6.96
N ASN A 112 11.63 12.83 -6.08
CA ASN A 112 11.92 12.79 -4.64
C ASN A 112 13.12 11.90 -4.32
N ARG A 113 13.29 10.79 -5.04
CA ARG A 113 14.48 9.94 -4.94
C ARG A 113 15.74 10.73 -5.25
N ARG A 114 15.81 11.38 -6.43
CA ARG A 114 16.99 12.16 -6.84
C ARG A 114 17.31 13.29 -5.87
N ASP A 115 16.30 14.03 -5.44
CA ASP A 115 16.46 15.22 -4.61
C ASP A 115 16.88 14.88 -3.17
N CYS A 116 16.38 13.78 -2.61
CA CYS A 116 16.55 13.44 -1.19
C CYS A 116 17.59 12.33 -0.92
N GLU A 117 17.94 11.51 -1.90
CA GLU A 117 18.91 10.42 -1.77
C GLU A 117 20.28 10.85 -1.19
N PRO A 118 20.88 12.01 -1.56
CA PRO A 118 22.14 12.45 -0.98
C PRO A 118 22.05 12.66 0.55
N LEU A 119 20.94 13.22 1.03
CA LEU A 119 20.70 13.45 2.45
C LEU A 119 20.39 12.15 3.17
N MET A 120 19.59 11.27 2.56
CA MET A 120 19.24 9.97 3.13
C MET A 120 20.48 9.09 3.36
N ARG A 121 21.49 9.17 2.48
CA ARG A 121 22.79 8.50 2.67
C ARG A 121 23.59 9.08 3.84
N GLY A 122 23.52 10.39 4.08
CA GLY A 122 24.28 11.07 5.14
C GLY A 122 23.73 10.86 6.55
N PHE A 123 22.42 10.64 6.69
CA PHE A 123 21.77 10.51 8.00
C PHE A 123 21.73 9.09 8.57
N ASN A 124 22.24 8.08 7.84
CA ASN A 124 22.16 6.68 8.25
C ASN A 124 20.73 6.24 8.66
N PHE A 125 19.69 6.91 8.13
CA PHE A 125 18.33 6.38 8.18
C PHE A 125 18.45 4.95 7.66
N GLU A 126 17.94 3.95 8.39
CA GLU A 126 17.83 2.61 7.81
C GLU A 126 16.82 2.72 6.66
N VAL A 127 17.35 3.07 5.48
CA VAL A 127 16.60 3.29 4.24
C VAL A 127 16.12 1.95 3.67
N ASN A 128 15.87 0.96 4.52
CA ASN A 128 15.34 -0.32 4.10
C ASN A 128 13.93 -0.14 3.51
N HIS A 129 13.18 0.87 3.96
CA HIS A 129 11.83 1.12 3.45
C HIS A 129 11.82 1.92 2.14
N LEU A 130 12.48 3.09 2.06
CA LEU A 130 12.46 3.91 0.84
C LEU A 130 13.30 3.34 -0.31
N LYS A 131 14.37 2.56 -0.06
CA LYS A 131 15.12 1.89 -1.15
C LYS A 131 14.30 0.79 -1.82
N ASN A 132 13.35 0.21 -1.09
CA ASN A 132 12.46 -0.84 -1.59
C ASN A 132 11.17 -0.29 -2.22
N VAL A 133 10.93 1.04 -2.14
CA VAL A 133 9.88 1.69 -2.92
C VAL A 133 10.37 1.81 -4.36
N SER A 134 10.05 0.79 -5.15
CA SER A 134 10.27 0.81 -6.59
C SER A 134 9.40 1.89 -7.24
N CYS A 135 10.03 2.83 -7.96
CA CYS A 135 9.35 3.82 -8.79
C CYS A 135 8.83 3.13 -10.07
N TRP A 136 7.73 2.39 -9.96
CA TRP A 136 7.03 1.78 -11.11
C TRP A 136 6.34 2.85 -11.97
#